data_AF-A0A838D1Z1-F1
#
_entry.id   AF-A0A838D1Z1-F1
#
_cell.length_a   1.000
_cell.length_b   1.000
_cell.length_c   1.000
_cell.angle_alpha   90.00
_cell.angle_beta   90.00
_cell.angle_gamma   90.00
#
_symmetry.space_group_name_H-M   'P 1'
#
loop_
_entity.id
_entity.type
_entity.pdbx_description
1 polymer ?
#
loop_
_entity_poly.entity_id
_entity_poly.type
_entity_poly.pdbx_seq_one_letter_code
_entity_poly.pdbx_strand_id
1 'polypeptide(L)' 'MAAAEDHSPGQQPCPPCRGSGTVISNLGGERSEVPCPWCEGSGVWQREHDAQAARRVDSA' A
#
# COMPACT_ATOMS: atom_id res chain seq x y z
N MET A 1 -26.12 -12.34 8.70
CA MET A 1 -25.59 -12.40 7.33
C MET A 1 -24.21 -11.80 7.38
N ALA A 2 -23.16 -12.63 7.37
CA ALA A 2 -21.76 -12.18 7.36
C ALA A 2 -21.16 -12.63 6.04
N ALA A 3 -20.73 -11.68 5.21
CA ALA A 3 -19.94 -11.99 4.03
C ALA A 3 -18.62 -12.59 4.54
N ALA A 4 -18.41 -13.88 4.27
CA ALA A 4 -17.10 -14.47 4.38
C ALA A 4 -16.23 -13.75 3.33
N GLU A 5 -15.47 -12.77 3.79
CA GLU A 5 -14.53 -12.06 2.95
C GLU A 5 -13.50 -13.07 2.46
N ASP A 6 -13.50 -13.28 1.13
CA ASP A 6 -12.57 -14.10 0.38
C ASP A 6 -11.14 -13.55 0.56
N HIS A 7 -10.52 -13.94 1.66
CA HIS A 7 -9.09 -13.90 1.81
C HIS A 7 -8.59 -15.24 1.28
N SER A 8 -8.54 -15.36 -0.05
CA SER A 8 -7.89 -16.50 -0.69
C SER A 8 -6.57 -16.82 0.04
N PRO A 9 -6.37 -18.05 0.57
CA PRO A 9 -5.22 -18.41 1.40
C PRO A 9 -3.93 -18.29 0.56
N GLY A 10 -3.33 -17.10 0.58
CA GLY A 10 -2.24 -16.71 -0.30
C GLY A 10 -2.04 -15.20 -0.44
N GLN A 11 -3.09 -14.39 -0.26
CA GLN A 11 -2.99 -12.93 -0.27
C GLN A 11 -2.74 -12.40 1.15
N GLN A 12 -1.50 -12.03 1.44
CA GLN A 12 -1.14 -11.42 2.72
C GLN A 12 -1.51 -9.92 2.69
N PRO A 13 -2.04 -9.36 3.79
CA PRO A 13 -2.30 -7.93 3.87
C PRO A 13 -0.98 -7.16 3.69
N CYS A 14 -1.03 -6.07 2.94
CA CYS A 14 0.11 -5.19 2.71
C CYS A 14 0.61 -4.64 4.06
N PRO A 15 1.83 -4.97 4.53
CA PRO A 15 2.29 -4.59 5.87
C PRO A 15 2.31 -3.07 6.14
N PRO A 16 2.72 -2.20 5.17
CA PRO A 16 2.71 -0.76 5.34
C PRO A 16 1.33 -0.13 5.61
N CYS A 17 0.30 -0.52 4.89
CA CYS A 17 -1.07 0.00 5.07
C CYS A 17 -1.96 -0.92 5.90
N ARG A 18 -1.47 -2.09 6.30
CA ARG A 18 -2.20 -3.12 7.05
C ARG A 18 -3.52 -3.56 6.41
N GLY A 19 -3.57 -3.56 5.08
CA GLY A 19 -4.79 -3.92 4.34
C GLY A 19 -5.71 -2.75 3.99
N SER A 20 -5.46 -1.53 4.45
CA SER A 20 -6.36 -0.39 4.14
C SER A 20 -6.24 0.12 2.70
N GLY A 21 -5.09 -0.10 2.05
CA GLY A 21 -4.79 0.49 0.74
C GLY A 21 -4.32 1.94 0.80
N THR A 22 -4.49 2.66 1.90
CA THR A 22 -4.05 4.07 2.08
C THR A 22 -3.03 4.22 3.21
N VAL A 23 -2.22 5.27 3.14
CA VAL A 23 -1.30 5.68 4.22
C VAL A 23 -1.41 7.18 4.46
N ILE A 24 -1.12 7.61 5.69
CA ILE A 24 -1.03 9.03 6.02
C ILE A 24 0.34 9.55 5.57
N SER A 25 0.33 10.53 4.67
CA SER A 25 1.49 11.30 4.27
C SER A 25 1.48 12.64 5.00
N ASN A 26 2.61 13.01 5.59
CA ASN A 26 2.85 14.37 6.08
C ASN A 26 3.80 15.16 5.15
N LEU A 27 4.04 14.64 3.94
CA LEU A 27 4.90 15.30 2.94
C LEU A 27 4.27 16.64 2.55
N GLY A 28 5.04 17.72 2.63
CA GLY A 28 4.54 19.08 2.37
C GLY A 28 3.97 19.79 3.61
N GLY A 29 4.04 19.18 4.79
CA GLY A 29 3.68 19.83 6.06
C GLY A 29 2.21 19.73 6.45
N GLU A 30 1.36 19.13 5.60
CA GLU A 30 -0.02 18.79 5.91
C GLU A 30 -0.18 17.26 5.97
N ARG A 31 -1.08 16.79 6.86
CA ARG A 31 -1.52 15.40 6.87
C ARG A 31 -2.50 15.16 5.72
N SER A 32 -2.22 14.19 4.86
CA SER A 32 -3.15 13.78 3.80
C SER A 32 -3.15 12.26 3.66
N GLU A 33 -4.30 11.65 3.37
CA GLU A 33 -4.35 10.25 2.97
C GLU A 33 -3.95 10.11 1.51
N VAL A 34 -2.96 9.26 1.25
CA VAL A 34 -2.50 8.95 -0.10
C VAL A 34 -2.58 7.44 -0.34
N PRO A 35 -2.72 7.00 -1.61
CA PRO A 35 -2.63 5.58 -1.94
C PRO A 35 -1.31 5.00 -1.42
N CYS A 36 -1.37 3.82 -0.81
CA CYS A 36 -0.18 3.15 -0.30
C CYS A 36 0.74 2.82 -1.48
N PRO A 37 1.97 3.34 -1.54
CA PRO A 37 2.85 3.14 -2.68
C PRO A 37 3.36 1.70 -2.79
N TRP A 38 3.13 0.85 -1.78
CA TRP A 38 3.55 -0.56 -1.74
C TRP A 38 2.54 -1.55 -2.29
N CYS A 39 1.26 -1.19 -2.31
CA CYS A 39 0.21 -2.01 -2.90
C CYS A 39 -0.64 -1.24 -3.92
N GLU A 40 -0.26 0.00 -4.22
CA GLU A 40 -0.95 0.88 -5.17
C GLU A 40 -2.45 1.06 -4.86
N GLY A 41 -2.84 0.99 -3.58
CA GLY A 41 -4.24 1.07 -3.16
C GLY A 41 -4.95 -0.27 -3.01
N SER A 42 -4.34 -1.40 -3.41
CA SER A 42 -4.98 -2.72 -3.34
C SER A 42 -5.21 -3.23 -1.91
N GLY A 43 -4.38 -2.81 -0.96
CA GLY A 43 -4.37 -3.38 0.40
C GLY A 43 -3.68 -4.75 0.50
N VAL A 44 -3.34 -5.38 -0.63
CA VAL A 44 -2.68 -6.70 -0.68
C VAL A 44 -1.18 -6.56 -0.94
N TRP A 45 -0.36 -7.41 -0.32
CA TRP A 45 1.08 -7.43 -0.54
C TRP A 45 1.44 -7.90 -1.95
N GLN A 46 2.15 -7.07 -2.71
CA GLN A 46 2.62 -7.36 -4.07
C GLN A 46 4.12 -7.67 -4.04
N ARG A 47 4.51 -8.93 -4.27
CA ARG A 47 5.92 -9.37 -4.16
C ARG A 47 6.84 -8.76 -5.21
N GLU A 48 6.31 -8.44 -6.39
CA GLU A 48 7.08 -7.93 -7.53
C GLU A 48 7.14 -6.38 -7.56
N HIS A 49 6.48 -5.72 -6.61
CA HIS A 49 6.38 -4.26 -6.57
C HIS A 49 7.40 -3.64 -5.60
N ASP A 50 8.40 -2.92 -6.13
CA ASP A 50 9.31 -2.10 -5.33
C ASP A 50 8.83 -0.64 -5.32
N ALA A 51 8.11 -0.27 -4.26
CA ALA A 51 7.64 1.11 -4.03
C ALA A 51 8.76 2.16 -4.02
N GLN A 52 10.00 1.76 -3.74
CA GLN A 52 11.15 2.66 -3.65
C GLN A 52 11.83 2.86 -5.00
N ALA A 53 11.59 1.98 -5.99
CA ALA A 53 12.19 2.11 -7.32
C ALA A 53 11.81 3.45 -7.98
N ALA A 54 10.57 3.92 -7.79
CA ALA A 54 10.09 5.19 -8.33
C ALA A 54 10.89 6.42 -7.87
N ARG A 55 11.47 6.40 -6.66
CA ARG A 55 12.23 7.54 -6.10
C ARG A 55 13.72 7.51 -6.43
N ARG A 56 14.27 6.36 -6.84
CA ARG A 56 15.70 6.25 -7.23
C ARG A 56 16.02 7.04 -8.50
N VAL A 57 15.03 7.25 -9.37
CA VAL A 57 15.18 7.96 -10.65
C VAL A 57 15.36 9.48 -10.44
N ASP A 58 14.88 10.01 -9.32
CA ASP A 58 14.88 11.45 -9.01
C ASP A 58 16.20 11.93 -8.36
N SER A 59 17.07 11.00 -7.96
CA SER A 59 18.34 11.30 -7.26
C SER A 59 19.60 11.23 -8.14
N ALA A 60 19.42 11.17 -9.47
CA ALA A 60 20.51 11.05 -10.46
C ALA A 60 20.82 12.38 -11.17
#